data_AF-A0A959SZ20-F1
#
_entry.id   AF-A0A959SZ20-F1
#
_cell.length_a   1.000
_cell.length_b   1.000
_cell.length_c   1.000
_cell.angle_alpha   90.00
_cell.angle_beta   90.00
_cell.angle_gamma   90.00
#
_symmetry.space_group_name_H-M   'P 1'
#
loop_
_entity.id
_entity.type
_entity.pdbx_description
1 polymer ?
#
loop_
_entity_poly.entity_id
_entity_poly.type
_entity_poly.pdbx_seq_one_letter_code
_entity_poly.pdbx_strand_id
1 'polypeptide(L)'
;MNFIAYQRRRFIKSAAFGLFGIAAFDTVSGQSFLSSTSLDKDEEKLFYRYPSMDDEIVSSIVGASHGNFDKVKEMVTRRPELAKAAWDWGFGDWETALGAASHVGRRDIAEFLMEHGARPDIFTFTMLGMLKSVQEMVETIPGIQSMPGPHGITLLQHAKNRLNNKSITAPDADNVNKVLNYLESLGNADIKPKSLAISEEEKKSYMGEYRFGNNENELFIVDLHRLGFLQMARKGAAARALNRIDENIFSPAGAPSVSIIFRMGNGKPVSLSIHEPDPVVSAARV
;
A
#
# COMPACT_ATOMS: atom_id res chain seq x y z
N MET A 1 7.66 -23.23 50.28
CA MET A 1 8.09 -24.63 50.10
C MET A 1 7.59 -25.07 48.73
N ASN A 2 8.36 -25.45 47.70
CA ASN A 2 9.79 -25.60 47.50
C ASN A 2 10.08 -25.25 46.02
N PHE A 3 11.12 -24.44 45.80
CA PHE A 3 11.76 -24.24 44.49
C PHE A 3 12.62 -25.47 44.17
N ILE A 4 12.49 -26.03 42.97
CA ILE A 4 13.41 -27.05 42.45
C ILE A 4 14.50 -26.31 41.64
N ALA A 5 15.73 -26.39 42.15
CA ALA A 5 16.93 -25.87 41.55
C ALA A 5 17.43 -26.77 40.41
N TYR A 6 17.75 -26.19 39.26
CA TYR A 6 18.50 -26.89 38.21
C TYR A 6 19.97 -26.44 38.25
N GLN A 7 20.86 -27.35 38.66
CA GLN A 7 22.30 -27.14 38.67
C GLN A 7 22.86 -27.08 37.26
N ARG A 8 23.63 -26.03 36.96
CA ARG A 8 24.52 -25.96 35.79
C ARG A 8 25.71 -26.91 35.99
N ARG A 9 25.85 -27.92 35.14
CA ARG A 9 27.14 -28.62 34.92
C ARG A 9 27.70 -28.21 33.57
N ARG A 10 28.81 -27.47 33.60
CA ARG A 10 29.66 -27.20 32.44
C ARG A 10 30.38 -28.50 32.08
N PHE A 11 30.22 -28.96 30.85
CA PHE A 11 31.11 -29.96 30.26
C PHE A 11 31.77 -29.32 29.04
N ILE A 12 33.04 -28.95 29.19
CA ILE A 12 33.91 -28.59 28.08
C ILE A 12 34.45 -29.90 27.54
N LYS A 13 34.09 -30.27 26.32
CA LYS A 13 34.88 -31.17 25.50
C LYS A 13 35.03 -30.58 24.11
N SER A 14 36.28 -30.24 23.84
CA SER A 14 36.92 -29.91 22.58
C SER A 14 36.49 -30.85 21.45
N ALA A 15 36.14 -30.26 20.31
CA ALA A 15 36.23 -30.89 18.99
C ALA A 15 36.74 -29.84 18.00
N ALA A 16 37.68 -30.28 17.19
CA ALA A 16 38.59 -29.48 16.38
C ALA A 16 37.88 -28.55 15.38
N PHE A 17 38.39 -27.32 15.27
CA PHE A 17 38.14 -26.44 14.14
C PHE A 17 38.71 -27.10 12.88
N GLY A 18 37.81 -27.59 12.01
CA GLY A 18 38.14 -27.87 10.63
C GLY A 18 38.41 -26.57 9.89
N LEU A 19 39.64 -26.41 9.37
CA LEU A 19 39.97 -25.41 8.38
C LEU A 19 39.07 -25.61 7.14
N PHE A 20 38.09 -24.74 6.94
CA PHE A 20 37.57 -24.50 5.60
C PHE A 20 38.49 -23.49 4.92
N GLY A 21 39.05 -23.90 3.80
CA GLY A 21 40.02 -23.16 3.02
C GLY A 21 39.51 -21.77 2.66
N ILE A 22 40.35 -20.78 2.93
CA ILE A 22 40.28 -19.47 2.32
C ILE A 22 40.55 -19.69 0.83
N ALA A 23 39.52 -19.58 -0.01
CA ALA A 23 39.76 -19.38 -1.43
C ALA A 23 40.51 -18.07 -1.57
N ALA A 24 41.76 -18.14 -2.05
CA ALA A 24 42.51 -16.98 -2.47
C ALA A 24 41.70 -16.31 -3.60
N PHE A 25 41.15 -15.13 -3.32
CA PHE A 25 40.75 -14.24 -4.40
C PHE A 25 42.05 -13.74 -5.03
N ASP A 26 42.33 -14.22 -6.24
CA ASP A 26 43.36 -13.64 -7.08
C ASP A 26 43.09 -12.14 -7.22
N THR A 27 44.00 -11.35 -6.68
CA THR A 27 44.10 -9.92 -6.94
C THR A 27 44.46 -9.73 -8.41
N VAL A 28 43.46 -9.74 -9.29
CA VAL A 28 43.59 -9.12 -10.61
C VAL A 28 43.59 -7.61 -10.38
N SER A 29 44.77 -7.00 -10.51
CA SER A 29 44.91 -5.56 -10.60
C SER A 29 44.27 -5.07 -11.91
N GLY A 30 42.95 -4.89 -11.88
CA GLY A 30 42.23 -4.15 -12.90
C GLY A 30 42.51 -2.66 -12.74
N GLN A 31 43.64 -2.18 -13.24
CA GLN A 31 43.76 -0.78 -13.65
C GLN A 31 42.85 -0.60 -14.88
N SER A 32 41.56 -0.43 -14.63
CA SER A 32 40.63 0.10 -15.62
C SER A 32 40.42 1.58 -15.31
N PHE A 33 40.99 2.40 -16.19
CA PHE A 33 40.76 3.83 -16.37
C PHE A 33 39.34 4.26 -15.94
N LEU A 34 39.21 4.81 -14.73
CA LEU A 34 38.18 5.79 -14.48
C LEU A 34 38.68 7.08 -15.14
N SER A 35 38.36 7.22 -16.42
CA SER A 35 38.36 8.52 -17.06
C SER A 35 37.36 9.37 -16.28
N SER A 36 37.88 10.22 -15.41
CA SER A 36 37.14 11.26 -14.71
C SER A 36 36.74 12.31 -15.74
N THR A 37 35.75 11.97 -16.58
CA THR A 37 35.02 12.95 -17.37
C THR A 37 34.17 13.76 -16.38
N SER A 38 34.70 14.93 -16.03
CA SER A 38 33.98 16.14 -15.61
C SER A 38 32.66 15.89 -14.88
N LEU A 39 32.74 15.74 -13.55
CA LEU A 39 31.62 16.00 -12.64
C LEU A 39 31.41 17.51 -12.56
N ASP A 40 30.93 18.09 -13.67
CA ASP A 40 30.32 19.42 -13.72
C ASP A 40 28.94 19.25 -14.34
N LYS A 41 28.05 18.64 -13.55
CA LYS A 41 26.62 18.89 -13.59
C LYS A 41 26.23 19.03 -12.13
N ASP A 42 25.72 20.21 -11.80
CA ASP A 42 25.06 20.64 -10.56
C ASP A 42 25.15 19.62 -9.43
N GLU A 43 25.73 19.99 -8.27
CA GLU A 43 25.65 19.20 -7.03
C GLU A 43 24.20 18.72 -6.85
N GLU A 44 23.92 17.50 -7.35
CA GLU A 44 22.58 16.96 -7.39
C GLU A 44 22.35 16.58 -5.94
N LYS A 45 21.73 17.50 -5.20
CA LYS A 45 21.53 17.36 -3.76
C LYS A 45 20.94 15.99 -3.55
N LEU A 46 21.70 15.15 -2.86
CA LEU A 46 21.25 13.82 -2.50
C LEU A 46 19.86 13.95 -1.88
N PHE A 47 18.96 13.06 -2.29
CA PHE A 47 17.64 12.96 -1.69
C PHE A 47 17.76 12.99 -0.16
N TYR A 48 16.91 13.75 0.53
CA TYR A 48 17.09 14.08 1.96
C TYR A 48 17.16 12.87 2.90
N ARG A 49 16.70 11.69 2.44
CA ARG A 49 16.77 10.42 3.18
C ARG A 49 17.84 9.46 2.68
N TYR A 50 18.74 9.89 1.80
CA TYR A 50 19.84 9.06 1.31
C TYR A 50 20.55 8.37 2.50
N PRO A 51 20.79 7.05 2.47
CA PRO A 51 20.78 6.14 1.30
C PRO A 51 19.40 5.54 0.91
N SER A 52 18.29 6.04 1.45
CA SER A 52 16.94 5.63 1.01
C SER A 52 16.65 6.09 -0.42
N MET A 53 15.71 5.40 -1.09
CA MET A 53 15.26 5.79 -2.43
C MET A 53 14.39 7.04 -2.39
N ASP A 54 14.39 7.78 -3.49
CA ASP A 54 13.54 8.97 -3.68
C ASP A 54 12.05 8.61 -3.60
N ASP A 55 11.29 9.40 -2.85
CA ASP A 55 9.85 9.23 -2.62
C ASP A 55 9.05 9.25 -3.95
N GLU A 56 9.48 10.04 -4.94
CA GLU A 56 8.86 10.06 -6.27
C GLU A 56 9.06 8.74 -7.02
N ILE A 57 10.24 8.12 -6.91
CA ILE A 57 10.51 6.82 -7.54
C ILE A 57 9.65 5.74 -6.87
N VAL A 58 9.56 5.75 -5.54
CA VAL A 58 8.78 4.76 -4.76
C VAL A 58 7.29 4.90 -5.05
N SER A 59 6.72 6.10 -4.99
CA SER A 59 5.31 6.33 -5.31
C SER A 59 4.99 6.01 -6.78
N SER A 60 5.91 6.32 -7.70
CA SER A 60 5.75 6.09 -9.13
C SER A 60 5.66 4.60 -9.49
N ILE A 61 6.43 3.71 -8.85
CA ILE A 61 6.32 2.27 -9.10
C ILE A 61 5.01 1.69 -8.55
N VAL A 62 4.58 2.08 -7.34
CA VAL A 62 3.31 1.62 -6.77
C VAL A 62 2.13 2.11 -7.61
N GLY A 63 2.15 3.39 -8.02
CA GLY A 63 1.17 3.95 -8.94
C GLY A 63 1.15 3.24 -10.30
N ALA A 64 2.31 2.97 -10.90
CA ALA A 64 2.41 2.26 -12.18
C ALA A 64 1.85 0.82 -12.10
N SER A 65 2.02 0.14 -10.97
CA SER A 65 1.53 -1.23 -10.78
C SER A 65 0.01 -1.38 -10.84
N HIS A 66 -0.76 -0.29 -10.79
CA HIS A 66 -2.20 -0.33 -11.04
C HIS A 66 -2.54 -0.64 -12.51
N GLY A 67 -1.59 -0.51 -13.45
CA GLY A 67 -1.85 -0.99 -14.80
C GLY A 67 -0.87 -0.61 -15.91
N ASN A 68 0.16 0.19 -15.65
CA ASN A 68 1.18 0.53 -16.63
C ASN A 68 2.31 -0.50 -16.59
N PHE A 69 2.09 -1.65 -17.23
CA PHE A 69 3.03 -2.77 -17.18
C PHE A 69 4.38 -2.42 -17.80
N ASP A 70 4.42 -1.65 -18.88
CA ASP A 70 5.69 -1.28 -19.54
C ASP A 70 6.57 -0.43 -18.62
N LYS A 71 5.97 0.54 -17.91
CA LYS A 71 6.67 1.33 -16.90
C LYS A 71 7.14 0.47 -15.72
N VAL A 72 6.32 -0.48 -15.26
CA VAL A 72 6.72 -1.42 -14.20
C VAL A 72 7.96 -2.23 -14.64
N LYS A 73 7.94 -2.77 -15.86
CA LYS A 73 9.09 -3.51 -16.41
C LYS A 73 10.34 -2.65 -16.49
N GLU A 74 10.22 -1.44 -17.02
CA GLU A 74 11.33 -0.50 -17.14
C GLU A 74 11.98 -0.23 -15.78
N MET A 75 11.16 0.16 -14.79
CA MET A 75 11.65 0.55 -13.46
C MET A 75 12.26 -0.64 -12.71
N VAL A 76 11.59 -1.79 -12.69
CA VAL A 76 12.02 -2.96 -11.92
C VAL A 76 13.19 -3.68 -12.58
N THR A 77 13.29 -3.70 -13.91
CA THR A 77 14.47 -4.24 -14.61
C THR A 77 15.71 -3.41 -14.28
N ARG A 78 15.57 -2.08 -14.21
CA ARG A 78 16.67 -1.18 -13.82
C ARG A 78 17.02 -1.31 -12.34
N ARG A 79 16.03 -1.55 -11.46
CA ARG A 79 16.23 -1.69 -10.01
C ARG A 79 15.24 -2.69 -9.40
N PRO A 80 15.62 -3.98 -9.27
CA PRO A 80 14.73 -5.04 -8.81
C PRO A 80 14.12 -4.82 -7.42
N GLU A 81 14.79 -4.05 -6.54
CA GLU A 81 14.27 -3.72 -5.21
C GLU A 81 12.96 -2.94 -5.25
N LEU A 82 12.66 -2.24 -6.35
CA LEU A 82 11.39 -1.54 -6.54
C LEU A 82 10.19 -2.48 -6.61
N ALA A 83 10.38 -3.78 -6.90
CA ALA A 83 9.30 -4.76 -6.83
C ALA A 83 8.71 -4.90 -5.42
N LYS A 84 9.49 -4.55 -4.38
CA LYS A 84 9.11 -4.61 -2.96
C LYS A 84 8.67 -3.25 -2.43
N ALA A 85 8.59 -2.23 -3.27
CA ALA A 85 8.25 -0.87 -2.87
C ALA A 85 6.85 -0.85 -2.22
N ALA A 86 6.73 0.00 -1.20
CA ALA A 86 5.47 0.34 -0.56
C ALA A 86 5.37 1.86 -0.41
N TRP A 87 4.15 2.38 -0.54
CA TRP A 87 3.86 3.80 -0.47
C TRP A 87 2.68 4.04 0.46
N ASP A 88 2.78 5.08 1.30
CA ASP A 88 1.64 5.58 2.08
C ASP A 88 0.92 6.63 1.23
N TRP A 89 -0.30 6.31 0.78
CA TRP A 89 -1.12 7.27 0.03
C TRP A 89 -1.65 8.41 0.89
N GLY A 90 -1.42 8.35 2.20
CA GLY A 90 -1.83 9.31 3.22
C GLY A 90 -2.60 8.62 4.34
N PHE A 91 -2.42 9.10 5.57
CA PHE A 91 -3.12 8.62 6.77
C PHE A 91 -2.83 7.15 7.14
N GLY A 92 -1.76 6.56 6.61
CA GLY A 92 -1.42 5.15 6.84
C GLY A 92 -2.11 4.18 5.88
N ASP A 93 -2.66 4.65 4.75
CA ASP A 93 -3.13 3.81 3.64
C ASP A 93 -1.93 3.25 2.87
N TRP A 94 -1.21 2.31 3.50
CA TRP A 94 -0.02 1.68 2.96
C TRP A 94 -0.36 0.68 1.86
N GLU A 95 0.34 0.80 0.73
CA GLU A 95 0.18 -0.11 -0.39
C GLU A 95 1.53 -0.54 -0.97
N THR A 96 1.69 -1.84 -1.24
CA THR A 96 2.84 -2.36 -1.98
C THR A 96 2.60 -2.31 -3.48
N ALA A 97 3.66 -2.30 -4.29
CA ALA A 97 3.54 -2.43 -5.74
C ALA A 97 2.77 -3.71 -6.15
N LEU A 98 2.95 -4.81 -5.42
CA LEU A 98 2.19 -6.04 -5.64
C LEU A 98 0.72 -5.93 -5.19
N GLY A 99 0.47 -5.21 -4.10
CA GLY A 99 -0.88 -4.89 -3.60
C GLY A 99 -1.69 -4.09 -4.61
N ALA A 100 -1.08 -3.06 -5.21
CA ALA A 100 -1.67 -2.28 -6.30
C ALA A 100 -2.12 -3.19 -7.46
N ALA A 101 -1.21 -4.03 -7.97
CA ALA A 101 -1.53 -4.97 -9.05
C ALA A 101 -2.60 -6.00 -8.65
N SER A 102 -2.58 -6.44 -7.39
CA SER A 102 -3.52 -7.43 -6.87
C SER A 102 -4.94 -6.85 -6.77
N HIS A 103 -5.10 -5.65 -6.22
CA HIS A 103 -6.44 -5.10 -6.03
C HIS A 103 -7.10 -4.71 -7.35
N VAL A 104 -6.34 -4.38 -8.41
CA VAL A 104 -6.91 -4.12 -9.75
C VAL A 104 -7.01 -5.36 -10.65
N GLY A 105 -6.66 -6.55 -10.17
CA GLY A 105 -6.79 -7.80 -10.94
C GLY A 105 -5.74 -7.99 -12.06
N ARG A 106 -4.56 -7.37 -11.93
CA ARG A 106 -3.45 -7.43 -12.91
C ARG A 106 -2.47 -8.54 -12.59
N ARG A 107 -2.87 -9.79 -12.92
CA ARG A 107 -2.01 -10.98 -12.78
C ARG A 107 -0.65 -10.80 -13.48
N ASP A 108 -0.65 -10.25 -14.69
CA ASP A 108 0.56 -10.03 -15.49
C ASP A 108 1.62 -9.17 -14.77
N ILE A 109 1.17 -8.08 -14.13
CA ILE A 109 2.03 -7.23 -13.33
C ILE A 109 2.43 -7.94 -12.02
N ALA A 110 1.48 -8.60 -11.36
CA ALA A 110 1.73 -9.30 -10.11
C ALA A 110 2.78 -10.42 -10.24
N GLU A 111 2.67 -11.25 -11.28
CA GLU A 111 3.63 -12.33 -11.58
C GLU A 111 5.03 -11.76 -11.84
N PHE A 112 5.13 -10.72 -12.67
CA PHE A 112 6.41 -10.06 -12.94
C PHE A 112 7.05 -9.46 -11.67
N LEU A 113 6.27 -8.81 -10.80
CA LEU A 113 6.77 -8.29 -9.54
C LEU A 113 7.26 -9.43 -8.61
N MET A 114 6.53 -10.54 -8.55
CA MET A 114 6.94 -11.72 -7.77
C MET A 114 8.23 -12.36 -8.30
N GLU A 115 8.41 -12.43 -9.62
CA GLU A 115 9.67 -12.87 -10.25
C GLU A 115 10.87 -12.00 -9.83
N HIS A 116 10.63 -10.74 -9.47
CA HIS A 116 11.66 -9.79 -9.00
C HIS A 116 11.68 -9.65 -7.47
N GLY A 117 11.06 -10.59 -6.75
CA GLY A 117 11.16 -10.73 -5.31
C GLY A 117 10.14 -9.95 -4.50
N ALA A 118 9.05 -9.46 -5.11
CA ALA A 118 7.86 -9.04 -4.38
C ALA A 118 7.26 -10.24 -3.61
N ARG A 119 6.78 -10.00 -2.39
CA ARG A 119 6.26 -11.07 -1.52
C ARG A 119 4.73 -11.07 -1.58
N PRO A 120 4.08 -12.14 -2.07
CA PRO A 120 2.63 -12.21 -2.10
C PRO A 120 2.03 -12.29 -0.70
N ASP A 121 0.80 -11.80 -0.58
CA ASP A 121 -0.04 -11.93 0.60
C ASP A 121 -1.38 -12.63 0.24
N ILE A 122 -2.31 -12.69 1.19
CA ILE A 122 -3.63 -13.31 0.99
C ILE A 122 -4.45 -12.61 -0.11
N PHE A 123 -4.26 -11.31 -0.33
CA PHE A 123 -4.95 -10.56 -1.37
C PHE A 123 -4.40 -10.92 -2.75
N THR A 124 -3.08 -11.08 -2.87
CA THR A 124 -2.44 -11.60 -4.09
C THR A 124 -2.93 -13.02 -4.39
N PHE A 125 -2.94 -13.93 -3.40
CA PHE A 125 -3.40 -15.31 -3.62
C PHE A 125 -4.88 -15.39 -3.97
N THR A 126 -5.70 -14.52 -3.39
CA THR A 126 -7.11 -14.37 -3.74
C THR A 126 -7.29 -13.93 -5.19
N MET A 127 -6.60 -12.87 -5.61
CA MET A 127 -6.63 -12.38 -6.99
C MET A 127 -6.14 -13.45 -7.98
N LEU A 128 -5.11 -14.22 -7.61
CA LEU A 128 -4.55 -15.29 -8.44
C LEU A 128 -5.39 -16.58 -8.44
N GLY A 129 -6.52 -16.66 -7.74
CA GLY A 129 -7.34 -17.88 -7.72
C GLY A 129 -6.68 -19.07 -7.01
N MET A 130 -5.74 -18.82 -6.09
CA MET A 130 -4.97 -19.86 -5.39
C MET A 130 -5.72 -20.39 -4.16
N LEU A 131 -6.81 -21.12 -4.40
CA LEU A 131 -7.74 -21.58 -3.35
C LEU A 131 -7.08 -22.23 -2.13
N LYS A 132 -6.18 -23.20 -2.33
CA LYS A 132 -5.55 -23.91 -1.22
C LYS A 132 -4.75 -22.97 -0.30
N SER A 133 -4.03 -21.99 -0.88
CA SER A 133 -3.28 -21.01 -0.12
C SER A 133 -4.21 -20.10 0.69
N VAL A 134 -5.31 -19.66 0.10
CA VAL A 134 -6.31 -18.82 0.78
C VAL A 134 -6.97 -19.59 1.92
N GLN A 135 -7.37 -20.84 1.71
CA GLN A 135 -7.95 -21.70 2.74
C GLN A 135 -7.00 -21.88 3.93
N GLU A 136 -5.75 -22.26 3.67
CA GLU A 136 -4.75 -22.47 4.73
C GLU A 136 -4.51 -21.20 5.57
N MET A 137 -4.43 -20.03 4.91
CA MET A 137 -4.27 -18.75 5.61
C MET A 137 -5.47 -18.41 6.51
N VAL A 138 -6.69 -18.64 6.02
CA VAL A 138 -7.93 -18.40 6.79
C VAL A 138 -8.05 -19.38 7.96
N GLU A 139 -7.69 -20.65 7.76
CA GLU A 139 -7.71 -21.68 8.81
C GLU A 139 -6.65 -21.42 9.88
N THR A 140 -5.45 -21.00 9.48
CA THR A 140 -4.33 -20.71 10.39
C THR A 140 -4.52 -19.39 11.14
N ILE A 141 -5.12 -18.39 10.51
CA ILE A 141 -5.35 -17.05 11.08
C ILE A 141 -6.84 -16.71 10.97
N PRO A 142 -7.70 -17.27 11.84
CA PRO A 142 -9.13 -17.01 11.79
C PRO A 142 -9.44 -15.50 11.84
N GLY A 143 -10.26 -15.04 10.90
CA GLY A 143 -10.68 -13.64 10.80
C GLY A 143 -9.88 -12.80 9.81
N ILE A 144 -8.75 -13.29 9.29
CA ILE A 144 -7.93 -12.57 8.28
C ILE A 144 -8.73 -12.19 7.03
N GLN A 145 -9.74 -12.98 6.65
CA GLN A 145 -10.60 -12.70 5.51
C GLN A 145 -11.42 -11.40 5.63
N SER A 146 -11.65 -10.94 6.86
CA SER A 146 -12.41 -9.72 7.15
C SER A 146 -11.54 -8.46 7.18
N MET A 147 -10.21 -8.62 7.14
CA MET A 147 -9.29 -7.49 7.10
C MET A 147 -9.28 -6.90 5.68
N PRO A 148 -9.46 -5.58 5.52
CA PRO A 148 -9.36 -4.96 4.21
C PRO A 148 -7.90 -4.79 3.79
N GLY A 149 -7.68 -4.76 2.48
CA GLY A 149 -6.43 -4.31 1.87
C GLY A 149 -6.39 -2.79 1.74
N PRO A 150 -5.43 -2.26 0.96
CA PRO A 150 -5.32 -0.84 0.65
C PRO A 150 -6.65 -0.25 0.18
N HIS A 151 -6.88 1.02 0.51
CA HIS A 151 -8.09 1.77 0.18
C HIS A 151 -9.38 1.20 0.80
N GLY A 152 -9.27 0.26 1.75
CA GLY A 152 -10.42 -0.44 2.31
C GLY A 152 -10.99 -1.51 1.38
N ILE A 153 -10.26 -1.94 0.35
CA ILE A 153 -10.74 -2.94 -0.62
C ILE A 153 -10.75 -4.32 0.05
N THR A 154 -11.91 -4.97 0.02
CA THR A 154 -12.14 -6.24 0.71
C THR A 154 -11.40 -7.39 0.02
N LEU A 155 -11.14 -8.47 0.76
CA LEU A 155 -10.52 -9.68 0.20
C LEU A 155 -11.33 -10.21 -0.99
N LEU A 156 -12.65 -10.30 -0.83
CA LEU A 156 -13.56 -10.76 -1.88
C LEU A 156 -13.53 -9.87 -3.13
N GLN A 157 -13.38 -8.55 -2.96
CA GLN A 157 -13.32 -7.61 -4.09
C GLN A 157 -12.08 -7.83 -4.98
N HIS A 158 -10.98 -8.37 -4.44
CA HIS A 158 -9.79 -8.71 -5.23
C HIS A 158 -10.09 -9.83 -6.26
N ALA A 159 -10.86 -10.85 -5.86
CA ALA A 159 -11.32 -11.90 -6.77
C ALA A 159 -12.26 -11.32 -7.84
N LYS A 160 -13.23 -10.50 -7.44
CA LYS A 160 -14.15 -9.82 -8.37
C LYS A 160 -13.39 -8.95 -9.39
N ASN A 161 -12.37 -8.22 -8.96
CA ASN A 161 -11.56 -7.37 -9.83
C ASN A 161 -10.75 -8.20 -10.83
N ARG A 162 -10.26 -9.39 -10.46
CA ARG A 162 -9.66 -10.31 -11.43
C ARG A 162 -10.66 -10.77 -12.49
N LEU A 163 -11.88 -11.17 -12.09
CA LEU A 163 -12.94 -11.60 -13.01
C LEU A 163 -13.35 -10.50 -14.00
N ASN A 164 -13.26 -9.23 -13.59
CA ASN A 164 -13.54 -8.08 -14.46
C ASN A 164 -12.41 -7.77 -15.46
N ASN A 165 -11.26 -8.44 -15.36
CA ASN A 165 -10.15 -8.22 -16.28
C ASN A 165 -10.48 -8.82 -17.66
N LYS A 166 -10.46 -7.98 -18.71
CA LYS A 166 -10.81 -8.37 -20.08
C LYS A 166 -9.88 -9.42 -20.70
N SER A 167 -8.69 -9.60 -20.15
CA SER A 167 -7.68 -10.56 -20.60
C SER A 167 -7.69 -11.86 -19.78
N ILE A 168 -8.70 -12.07 -18.92
CA ILE A 168 -8.82 -13.32 -18.14
C ILE A 168 -9.06 -14.51 -19.07
N THR A 169 -8.40 -15.63 -18.79
CA THR A 169 -8.61 -16.90 -19.52
C THR A 169 -9.67 -17.75 -18.80
N ALA A 170 -10.30 -18.69 -19.50
CA ALA A 170 -11.30 -19.56 -18.87
C ALA A 170 -10.74 -20.37 -17.68
N PRO A 171 -9.56 -21.02 -17.76
CA PRO A 171 -8.99 -21.73 -16.62
C PRO A 171 -8.69 -20.82 -15.42
N ASP A 172 -8.31 -19.57 -15.69
CA ASP A 172 -8.10 -18.59 -14.65
C ASP A 172 -9.41 -18.17 -13.98
N ALA A 173 -10.42 -17.81 -14.77
CA ALA A 173 -11.74 -17.48 -14.26
C ALA A 173 -12.31 -18.61 -13.39
N ASP A 174 -12.15 -19.87 -13.82
CA ASP A 174 -12.56 -21.05 -13.04
C ASP A 174 -11.86 -21.12 -11.68
N ASN A 175 -10.56 -20.82 -11.61
CA ASN A 175 -9.81 -20.83 -10.36
C ASN A 175 -10.24 -19.67 -9.44
N VAL A 176 -10.42 -18.47 -9.99
CA VAL A 176 -10.87 -17.31 -9.23
C VAL A 176 -12.32 -17.49 -8.74
N ASN A 177 -13.20 -18.10 -9.53
CA ASN A 177 -14.57 -18.43 -9.11
C ASN A 177 -14.60 -19.42 -7.94
N LYS A 178 -13.69 -20.39 -7.89
CA LYS A 178 -13.59 -21.29 -6.72
C LYS A 178 -13.21 -20.53 -5.45
N VAL A 179 -12.28 -19.58 -5.55
CA VAL A 179 -11.93 -18.69 -4.43
C VAL A 179 -13.10 -17.81 -4.04
N LEU A 180 -13.78 -17.20 -5.02
CA LEU A 180 -14.95 -16.35 -4.79
C LEU A 180 -16.04 -17.11 -4.02
N ASN A 181 -16.42 -18.30 -4.48
CA ASN A 181 -17.42 -19.15 -3.82
C ASN A 181 -17.01 -19.50 -2.38
N TYR A 182 -15.73 -19.80 -2.15
CA TYR A 182 -15.22 -20.06 -0.80
C TYR A 182 -15.35 -18.82 0.08
N LEU A 183 -14.90 -17.65 -0.38
CA LEU A 183 -14.98 -16.40 0.37
C LEU A 183 -16.43 -15.98 0.66
N GLU A 184 -17.34 -16.20 -0.27
CA GLU A 184 -18.78 -15.99 -0.07
C GLU A 184 -19.34 -16.93 1.01
N SER A 185 -18.91 -18.20 1.03
CA SER A 185 -19.35 -19.17 2.05
C SER A 185 -18.90 -18.80 3.47
N LEU A 186 -17.83 -18.02 3.62
CA LEU A 186 -17.38 -17.49 4.93
C LEU A 186 -18.30 -16.37 5.45
N GLY A 187 -19.03 -15.67 4.56
CA GLY A 187 -20.01 -14.64 4.91
C GLY A 187 -19.45 -13.30 5.39
N ASN A 188 -18.14 -13.18 5.61
CA ASN A 188 -17.50 -11.98 6.17
C ASN A 188 -16.27 -11.48 5.39
N ALA A 189 -16.06 -11.96 4.16
CA ALA A 189 -14.92 -11.57 3.31
C ALA A 189 -15.15 -10.29 2.47
N ASP A 190 -16.37 -9.72 2.50
CA ASP A 190 -16.75 -8.49 1.77
C ASP A 190 -17.31 -7.41 2.71
N ILE A 191 -16.80 -7.32 3.94
CA ILE A 191 -17.18 -6.27 4.88
C ILE A 191 -16.60 -4.94 4.38
N LYS A 192 -17.47 -4.10 3.82
CA LYS A 192 -17.10 -2.78 3.30
C LYS A 192 -16.92 -1.77 4.43
N PRO A 193 -16.06 -0.74 4.24
CA PRO A 193 -15.98 0.39 5.16
C PRO A 193 -17.36 1.04 5.37
N LYS A 194 -17.64 1.46 6.61
CA LYS A 194 -18.86 2.21 6.93
C LYS A 194 -18.88 3.50 6.11
N SER A 195 -19.91 3.68 5.29
CA SER A 195 -20.15 4.93 4.56
C SER A 195 -21.65 5.17 4.45
N LEU A 196 -22.13 6.21 5.11
CA LEU A 196 -23.54 6.63 5.13
C LEU A 196 -23.90 7.31 3.81
N ALA A 197 -25.17 7.20 3.42
CA ALA A 197 -25.68 7.89 2.25
C ALA A 197 -25.54 9.43 2.39
N ILE A 198 -25.32 10.09 1.26
CA ILE A 198 -25.14 11.54 1.17
C ILE A 198 -25.68 12.01 -0.18
N SER A 199 -26.48 13.07 -0.19
CA SER A 199 -27.06 13.61 -1.44
C SER A 199 -26.01 14.34 -2.28
N GLU A 200 -26.29 14.53 -3.57
CA GLU A 200 -25.39 15.26 -4.46
C GLU A 200 -25.24 16.73 -4.05
N GLU A 201 -26.32 17.35 -3.55
CA GLU A 201 -26.32 18.71 -3.02
C GLU A 201 -25.43 18.82 -1.78
N GLU A 202 -25.52 17.83 -0.88
CA GLU A 202 -24.72 17.79 0.33
C GLU A 202 -23.24 17.56 0.00
N LYS A 203 -22.91 16.65 -0.93
CA LYS A 203 -21.52 16.45 -1.40
C LYS A 203 -20.91 17.76 -1.91
N LYS A 204 -21.64 18.49 -2.78
CA LYS A 204 -21.19 19.76 -3.33
C LYS A 204 -20.89 20.81 -2.26
N SER A 205 -21.58 20.75 -1.12
CA SER A 205 -21.32 21.67 -0.01
C SER A 205 -19.92 21.50 0.60
N TYR A 206 -19.37 20.29 0.59
CA TYR A 206 -18.04 19.98 1.14
C TYR A 206 -16.88 20.33 0.22
N MET A 207 -17.14 20.48 -1.08
CA MET A 207 -16.09 20.79 -2.06
C MET A 207 -15.45 22.15 -1.79
N GLY A 208 -14.15 22.25 -2.00
CA GLY A 208 -13.37 23.48 -1.83
C GLY A 208 -11.95 23.24 -1.36
N GLU A 209 -11.26 24.33 -1.12
CA GLU A 209 -9.90 24.32 -0.61
C GLU A 209 -9.89 24.68 0.89
N TYR A 210 -9.07 23.98 1.67
CA TYR A 210 -8.97 24.13 3.12
C TYR A 210 -7.50 24.28 3.52
N ARG A 211 -7.13 25.45 4.01
CA ARG A 211 -5.75 25.83 4.35
C ARG A 211 -5.41 25.44 5.78
N PHE A 212 -4.38 24.61 5.95
CA PHE A 212 -3.89 24.17 7.27
C PHE A 212 -2.54 24.80 7.67
N GLY A 213 -1.92 25.56 6.77
CA GLY A 213 -0.66 26.25 7.05
C GLY A 213 -0.51 27.54 6.25
N ASN A 214 0.65 28.18 6.34
CA ASN A 214 0.90 29.50 5.78
C ASN A 214 1.36 29.46 4.32
N ASN A 215 1.81 28.29 3.84
CA ASN A 215 2.35 28.14 2.50
C ASN A 215 1.27 27.86 1.44
N GLU A 216 1.54 28.19 0.18
CA GLU A 216 0.60 27.98 -0.95
C GLU A 216 0.24 26.50 -1.21
N ASN A 217 1.06 25.58 -0.72
CA ASN A 217 0.90 24.13 -0.86
C ASN A 217 0.36 23.44 0.40
N GLU A 218 0.05 24.22 1.45
CA GLU A 218 -0.54 23.73 2.70
C GLU A 218 -2.07 23.82 2.64
N LEU A 219 -2.61 23.17 1.62
CA LEU A 219 -4.04 23.08 1.31
C LEU A 219 -4.46 21.62 1.23
N PHE A 220 -5.63 21.33 1.81
CA PHE A 220 -6.44 20.20 1.43
C PHE A 220 -7.43 20.63 0.34
N ILE A 221 -7.56 19.81 -0.70
CA ILE A 221 -8.53 19.98 -1.76
C ILE A 221 -9.57 18.89 -1.57
N VAL A 222 -10.83 19.29 -1.39
CA VAL A 222 -11.99 18.38 -1.37
C VAL A 222 -12.74 18.57 -2.67
N ASP A 223 -12.90 17.49 -3.42
CA ASP A 223 -13.60 17.51 -4.70
C ASP A 223 -14.38 16.21 -4.94
N LEU A 224 -15.00 16.10 -6.12
CA LEU A 224 -15.70 14.90 -6.56
C LEU A 224 -14.81 14.12 -7.52
N HIS A 225 -14.59 12.85 -7.20
CA HIS A 225 -14.04 11.92 -8.17
C HIS A 225 -15.02 11.74 -9.34
N ARG A 226 -14.50 11.36 -10.52
CA ARG A 226 -15.31 11.08 -11.73
C ARG A 226 -16.40 10.02 -11.54
N LEU A 227 -16.29 9.18 -10.51
CA LEU A 227 -17.29 8.17 -10.14
C LEU A 227 -18.31 8.68 -9.10
N GLY A 228 -18.31 9.98 -8.78
CA GLY A 228 -19.33 10.64 -7.97
C GLY A 228 -19.16 10.54 -6.45
N PHE A 229 -18.04 10.03 -5.96
CA PHE A 229 -17.72 10.05 -4.52
C PHE A 229 -16.86 11.25 -4.15
N LEU A 230 -16.99 11.73 -2.90
CA LEU A 230 -16.10 12.75 -2.35
C LEU A 230 -14.71 12.18 -2.13
N GLN A 231 -13.70 12.98 -2.41
CA GLN A 231 -12.32 12.66 -2.11
C GLN A 231 -11.60 13.90 -1.55
N MET A 232 -10.48 13.67 -0.88
CA MET A 232 -9.62 14.73 -0.35
C MET A 232 -8.15 14.43 -0.63
N ALA A 233 -7.39 15.45 -1.01
CA ALA A 233 -5.94 15.37 -1.18
C ALA A 233 -5.25 16.56 -0.51
N ARG A 234 -4.00 16.39 -0.05
CA ARG A 234 -3.10 17.54 0.06
C ARG A 234 -2.79 18.03 -1.36
N LYS A 235 -2.72 19.34 -1.58
CA LYS A 235 -2.38 19.91 -2.91
C LYS A 235 -1.06 19.31 -3.42
N GLY A 236 -1.12 18.71 -4.61
CA GLY A 236 0.01 18.00 -5.25
C GLY A 236 0.15 16.52 -4.89
N ALA A 237 -0.69 15.99 -4.00
CA ALA A 237 -0.71 14.57 -3.60
C ALA A 237 -1.91 13.82 -4.20
N ALA A 238 -1.89 12.49 -4.07
CA ALA A 238 -3.00 11.64 -4.48
C ALA A 238 -4.22 11.84 -3.56
N ALA A 239 -5.42 11.86 -4.16
CA ALA A 239 -6.67 12.01 -3.42
C ALA A 239 -7.15 10.69 -2.83
N ARG A 240 -7.73 10.73 -1.62
CA ARG A 240 -8.37 9.58 -0.95
C ARG A 240 -9.87 9.76 -0.90
N ALA A 241 -10.59 8.70 -1.27
CA ALA A 241 -12.04 8.68 -1.15
C ALA A 241 -12.45 8.88 0.31
N LEU A 242 -13.53 9.62 0.54
CA LEU A 242 -14.06 9.90 1.86
C LEU A 242 -15.29 9.03 2.12
N ASN A 243 -15.25 8.25 3.19
CA ASN A 243 -16.38 7.49 3.70
C ASN A 243 -17.10 8.30 4.76
N ARG A 244 -18.40 8.56 4.59
CA ARG A 244 -19.18 9.32 5.59
C ARG A 244 -19.47 8.42 6.79
N ILE A 245 -18.89 8.71 7.95
CA ILE A 245 -19.08 7.89 9.15
C ILE A 245 -20.13 8.47 10.11
N ASP A 246 -20.38 9.77 10.04
CA ASP A 246 -21.42 10.49 10.79
C ASP A 246 -21.81 11.81 10.06
N GLU A 247 -22.72 12.59 10.64
CA GLU A 247 -23.06 13.93 10.17
C GLU A 247 -21.82 14.85 10.17
N ASN A 248 -21.41 15.34 9.00
CA ASN A 248 -20.19 16.13 8.79
C ASN A 248 -18.87 15.46 9.19
N ILE A 249 -18.86 14.14 9.43
CA ILE A 249 -17.65 13.38 9.80
C ILE A 249 -17.37 12.30 8.77
N PHE A 250 -16.14 12.29 8.28
CA PHE A 250 -15.66 11.36 7.27
C PHE A 250 -14.38 10.65 7.72
N SER A 251 -14.15 9.44 7.20
CA SER A 251 -12.85 8.78 7.28
C SER A 251 -12.27 8.59 5.87
N PRO A 252 -10.98 8.86 5.65
CA PRO A 252 -10.34 8.55 4.38
C PRO A 252 -10.27 7.03 4.14
N ALA A 253 -10.33 6.64 2.87
CA ALA A 253 -10.14 5.25 2.45
C ALA A 253 -8.80 4.70 2.95
N GLY A 254 -8.79 3.46 3.43
CA GLY A 254 -7.61 2.81 3.99
C GLY A 254 -7.27 3.19 5.44
N ALA A 255 -7.89 4.25 5.99
CA ALA A 255 -7.56 4.76 7.33
C ALA A 255 -8.82 5.07 8.17
N PRO A 256 -9.57 4.04 8.60
CA PRO A 256 -10.84 4.22 9.31
C PRO A 256 -10.70 4.80 10.73
N SER A 257 -9.50 4.82 11.31
CA SER A 257 -9.22 5.47 12.59
C SER A 257 -9.09 6.99 12.49
N VAL A 258 -8.92 7.54 11.28
CA VAL A 258 -8.80 8.98 11.05
C VAL A 258 -10.18 9.59 10.85
N SER A 259 -10.45 10.68 11.57
CA SER A 259 -11.70 11.43 11.44
C SER A 259 -11.44 12.81 10.86
N ILE A 260 -12.11 13.12 9.76
CA ILE A 260 -12.16 14.44 9.12
C ILE A 260 -13.51 15.05 9.47
N ILE A 261 -13.50 16.13 10.26
CA ILE A 261 -14.69 16.76 10.83
C ILE A 261 -14.87 18.13 10.19
N PHE A 262 -15.95 18.30 9.44
CA PHE A 262 -16.30 19.59 8.86
C PHE A 262 -17.11 20.43 9.87
N ARG A 263 -16.64 21.64 10.15
CA ARG A 263 -17.40 22.61 10.94
C ARG A 263 -18.28 23.45 10.01
N MET A 264 -19.57 23.45 10.28
CA MET A 264 -20.56 24.19 9.49
C MET A 264 -20.76 25.61 10.01
N GLY A 265 -21.01 26.55 9.10
CA GLY A 265 -21.46 27.92 9.34
C GLY A 265 -22.38 28.37 8.21
N ASN A 266 -23.56 28.91 8.54
CA ASN A 266 -24.58 29.33 7.56
C ASN A 266 -24.91 28.24 6.51
N GLY A 267 -24.98 26.97 6.94
CA GLY A 267 -25.33 25.84 6.06
C GLY A 267 -24.22 25.38 5.11
N LYS A 268 -22.97 25.85 5.28
CA LYS A 268 -21.80 25.40 4.51
C LYS A 268 -20.60 25.15 5.42
N PRO A 269 -19.64 24.30 5.04
CA PRO A 269 -18.41 24.15 5.79
C PRO A 269 -17.61 25.45 5.78
N VAL A 270 -17.06 25.81 6.93
CA VAL A 270 -16.16 26.97 7.09
C VAL A 270 -14.74 26.55 7.45
N SER A 271 -14.58 25.33 7.96
CA SER A 271 -13.29 24.71 8.27
C SER A 271 -13.45 23.19 8.34
N LEU A 272 -12.33 22.47 8.31
CA LEU A 272 -12.26 21.07 8.70
C LEU A 272 -11.17 20.85 9.76
N SER A 273 -11.33 19.83 10.59
CA SER A 273 -10.25 19.29 11.42
C SER A 273 -9.99 17.83 11.06
N ILE A 274 -8.73 17.41 11.17
CA ILE A 274 -8.29 16.02 11.00
C ILE A 274 -7.82 15.54 12.36
N HIS A 275 -8.42 14.47 12.84
CA HIS A 275 -8.09 13.82 14.09
C HIS A 275 -7.41 12.50 13.77
N GLU A 276 -6.08 12.51 13.92
CA GLU A 276 -5.23 11.34 13.99
C GLU A 276 -4.94 11.05 15.48
N PRO A 277 -4.36 9.89 15.85
CA PRO A 277 -4.04 9.60 17.25
C PRO A 277 -3.21 10.71 17.92
N ASP A 278 -2.25 11.33 17.24
CA ASP A 278 -1.35 12.34 17.82
C ASP A 278 -0.80 13.38 16.80
N PRO A 279 -1.55 13.77 15.75
CA PRO A 279 -1.95 15.19 15.79
C PRO A 279 -3.43 15.49 15.45
N VAL A 280 -3.90 16.65 15.95
CA VAL A 280 -5.11 17.31 15.43
C VAL A 280 -4.69 18.44 14.50
N VAL A 281 -5.03 18.35 13.22
CA VAL A 281 -4.77 19.40 12.22
C VAL A 281 -6.07 20.16 11.97
N SER A 282 -6.02 21.49 11.98
CA SER A 282 -7.17 22.34 11.63
C SER A 282 -6.90 23.09 10.33
N ALA A 283 -7.92 23.17 9.47
CA ALA A 283 -7.83 23.83 8.18
C ALA A 283 -9.03 24.75 7.94
N ALA A 284 -8.78 26.03 7.63
CA ALA A 284 -9.83 27.00 7.32
C ALA A 284 -10.19 26.94 5.83
N ARG A 285 -11.47 27.02 5.49
CA ARG A 285 -11.91 27.07 4.09
C ARG A 285 -11.46 28.40 3.46
N VAL A 286 -10.92 28.33 2.24
CA VAL A 286 -10.46 29.50 1.46
C VAL A 286 -11.23 29.66 0.16
#